data_AF-A0AAQ0Q7L6-F1
#
_entry.id   AF-A0AAQ0Q7L6-F1
#
_cell.length_a   1.000
_cell.length_b   1.000
_cell.length_c   1.000
_cell.angle_alpha   90.00
_cell.angle_beta   90.00
_cell.angle_gamma   90.00
#
_symmetry.space_group_name_H-M   'P 1'
#
loop_
_entity.id
_entity.type
_entity.pdbx_description
1 polymer ?
#
loop_
_entity_poly.entity_id
_entity_poly.type
_entity_poly.pdbx_seq_one_letter_code
_entity_poly.pdbx_strand_id
1 'polypeptide(L)'
;MPLHNKQQLLGDASQIRHETLEGHNTAERVGKMFHDIIEAFEEYFLSKIDPDTAQKLITFLEGVEFGNFIPGINGQGGKIDGNGNGELQSLILHKFLEVPELRYNRVSIEVGNKWRAPGGGIVLKCVPDKDQDGNMLMSGTITLHLEDGEIGQIAVDDICMGIFHNEMTLNSNSPVDFDDSLGNFRFAGFFTAYFRVTEILEMGHNSVFRYVLRAQSANWAYSFHPCEAMHFVAYGNFTDKNRQTSRYSTRTYERYLKDVNDWEFTAGNIAAQFGDLSNLSAYGMDMTGYSAYLNNIYMIGTVEQMKALFPRIEFDTEGDTFLAYGETKTITCKVFRGWEDVTDKVYHWTITRDTGDPIEDASWNMSTKAQNFNGTIVISFTETENDLGTNTFVVSTLFTVKADLGDGVSATEEIRV
;
A
#
# COMPACT_ATOMS: atom_id res chain seq x y z
N MET A 1 -44.71 33.49 -29.71
CA MET A 1 -45.64 33.49 -30.86
C MET A 1 -46.72 32.46 -30.60
N PRO A 2 -47.95 32.60 -31.14
CA PRO A 2 -49.00 31.63 -30.88
C PRO A 2 -48.61 30.30 -31.53
N LEU A 3 -48.52 29.25 -30.71
CA LEU A 3 -48.36 27.87 -31.15
C LEU A 3 -49.48 27.54 -32.15
N HIS A 4 -49.17 27.54 -33.44
CA HIS A 4 -50.08 26.92 -34.39
C HIS A 4 -50.00 25.41 -34.14
N ASN A 5 -51.01 24.88 -33.45
CA ASN A 5 -51.13 23.43 -33.26
C ASN A 5 -51.09 22.78 -34.65
N LYS A 6 -50.29 21.73 -34.84
CA LYS A 6 -50.23 20.91 -36.07
C LYS A 6 -51.59 20.65 -36.72
N GLN A 7 -52.65 20.48 -35.92
CA GLN A 7 -54.02 20.35 -36.42
C GLN A 7 -54.57 21.58 -37.15
N GLN A 8 -54.24 22.78 -36.70
CA GLN A 8 -54.63 24.04 -37.30
C GLN A 8 -53.95 24.25 -38.66
N LEU A 9 -52.63 24.05 -38.75
CA LEU A 9 -51.89 24.13 -40.02
C LEU A 9 -52.38 23.11 -41.05
N LEU A 10 -52.71 21.89 -40.62
CA LEU A 10 -53.31 20.88 -41.50
C LEU A 10 -54.72 21.28 -41.98
N GLY A 11 -55.51 21.91 -41.12
CA GLY A 11 -56.83 22.45 -41.47
C GLY A 11 -56.73 23.57 -42.51
N ASP A 12 -55.86 24.54 -42.25
CA ASP A 12 -55.63 25.69 -43.11
C ASP A 12 -55.04 25.26 -44.48
N ALA A 13 -54.14 24.28 -44.50
CA ALA A 13 -53.57 23.72 -45.72
C ALA A 13 -54.62 22.97 -46.55
N SER A 14 -55.52 22.22 -45.89
CA SER A 14 -56.64 21.55 -46.55
C SER A 14 -57.63 22.55 -47.14
N GLN A 15 -57.88 23.66 -46.46
CA GLN A 15 -58.76 24.71 -46.95
C GLN A 15 -58.20 25.37 -48.22
N ILE A 16 -56.91 25.73 -48.22
CA ILE A 16 -56.24 26.31 -49.39
C ILE A 16 -56.20 25.31 -50.56
N ARG A 17 -56.00 24.01 -50.28
CA ARG A 17 -55.95 22.97 -51.31
C ARG A 17 -57.27 22.77 -52.06
N HIS A 18 -58.41 22.91 -51.39
CA HIS A 18 -59.73 22.67 -51.98
C HIS A 18 -60.45 23.96 -52.40
N GLU A 19 -59.76 25.10 -52.33
CA GLU A 19 -60.28 26.40 -52.72
C GLU A 19 -60.38 26.52 -54.25
N THR A 20 -61.61 26.64 -54.77
CA THR A 20 -61.89 26.70 -56.21
C THR A 20 -62.35 28.08 -56.69
N LEU A 21 -62.53 29.02 -55.76
CA LEU A 21 -62.90 30.41 -56.07
C LEU A 21 -61.70 31.16 -56.67
N GLU A 22 -61.94 31.87 -57.76
CA GLU A 22 -60.94 32.66 -58.47
C GLU A 22 -60.34 33.74 -57.56
N GLY A 23 -59.01 33.81 -57.49
CA GLY A 23 -58.31 34.76 -56.61
C GLY A 23 -58.19 34.33 -55.13
N HIS A 24 -58.70 33.15 -54.75
CA HIS A 24 -58.58 32.64 -53.39
C HIS A 24 -57.43 31.62 -53.23
N ASN A 25 -57.07 30.83 -54.24
CA ASN A 25 -55.84 30.03 -54.20
C ASN A 25 -54.66 30.81 -54.78
N THR A 26 -54.08 31.70 -53.97
CA THR A 26 -53.02 32.62 -54.39
C THR A 26 -51.63 32.11 -54.00
N ALA A 27 -50.62 32.46 -54.81
CA ALA A 27 -49.22 32.15 -54.52
C ALA A 27 -48.78 32.71 -53.15
N GLU A 28 -49.36 33.83 -52.72
CA GLU A 28 -49.10 34.44 -51.42
C GLU A 28 -49.65 33.59 -50.26
N ARG A 29 -50.90 33.11 -50.34
CA ARG A 29 -51.49 32.24 -49.30
C ARG A 29 -50.77 30.90 -49.23
N VAL A 30 -50.41 30.33 -50.37
CA VAL A 30 -49.62 29.09 -50.45
C VAL A 30 -48.21 29.30 -49.89
N GLY A 31 -47.53 30.39 -50.25
CA GLY A 31 -46.19 30.72 -49.77
C GLY A 31 -46.15 30.97 -48.25
N LYS A 32 -47.13 31.70 -47.72
CA LYS A 32 -47.29 31.90 -46.28
C LYS A 32 -47.51 30.58 -45.55
N MET A 33 -48.37 29.70 -46.07
CA MET A 33 -48.58 28.37 -45.50
C MET A 33 -47.29 27.54 -45.47
N PHE A 34 -46.49 27.57 -46.53
CA PHE A 34 -45.19 26.88 -46.54
C PHE A 34 -44.22 27.46 -45.50
N HIS A 35 -44.18 28.77 -45.35
CA HIS A 35 -43.35 29.42 -44.35
C HIS A 35 -43.78 29.05 -42.92
N ASP A 36 -45.07 29.16 -42.62
CA ASP A 36 -45.64 28.81 -41.31
C ASP A 36 -45.43 27.31 -40.97
N ILE A 37 -45.47 26.42 -41.98
CA ILE A 37 -45.16 24.99 -41.82
C ILE A 37 -43.67 24.78 -41.51
N ILE A 38 -42.75 25.46 -42.20
CA ILE A 38 -41.31 25.34 -41.97
C ILE A 38 -40.97 25.81 -40.56
N GLU A 39 -41.48 26.98 -40.15
CA GLU A 39 -41.28 27.50 -38.79
C GLU A 39 -41.85 26.53 -37.74
N ALA A 40 -43.02 25.95 -37.98
CA ALA A 40 -43.61 24.98 -37.06
C ALA A 40 -42.77 23.69 -36.94
N PHE A 41 -42.16 23.21 -38.04
CA PHE A 41 -41.35 21.98 -38.00
C PHE A 41 -40.03 22.15 -37.23
N GLU A 42 -39.46 23.35 -37.23
CA GLU A 42 -38.26 23.66 -36.44
C GLU A 42 -38.50 23.56 -34.93
N GLU A 43 -39.75 23.73 -34.46
CA GLU A 43 -40.10 23.64 -33.04
C GLU A 43 -40.39 22.20 -32.54
N TYR A 44 -40.53 21.20 -33.42
CA TYR A 44 -40.97 19.84 -33.04
C TYR A 44 -39.84 18.80 -32.89
N PHE A 45 -38.63 19.11 -33.33
CA PHE A 45 -37.49 18.19 -33.28
C PHE A 45 -36.33 18.85 -32.54
N LEU A 46 -35.57 18.04 -31.80
CA LEU A 46 -34.31 18.54 -31.26
C LEU A 46 -33.35 18.90 -32.40
N SER A 47 -32.82 20.12 -32.37
CA SER A 47 -31.81 20.55 -33.33
C SER A 47 -30.55 19.69 -33.22
N LYS A 48 -29.98 19.34 -34.38
CA LYS A 48 -28.69 18.64 -34.50
C LYS A 48 -27.51 19.60 -34.64
N ILE A 49 -27.79 20.88 -34.84
CA ILE A 49 -26.81 21.90 -35.23
C ILE A 49 -26.71 22.99 -34.17
N ASP A 50 -27.86 23.44 -33.67
CA ASP A 50 -27.96 24.53 -32.69
C ASP A 50 -28.30 23.99 -31.29
N PRO A 51 -27.89 24.68 -30.22
CA PRO A 51 -28.26 24.30 -28.85
C PRO A 51 -29.77 24.27 -28.66
N ASP A 52 -30.29 23.19 -28.11
CA ASP A 52 -31.73 22.97 -27.97
C ASP A 52 -32.08 22.17 -26.70
N THR A 53 -33.34 22.20 -26.29
CA THR A 53 -33.85 21.54 -25.09
C THR A 53 -35.24 20.96 -25.32
N ALA A 54 -35.51 19.80 -24.72
CA ALA A 54 -36.83 19.18 -24.74
C ALA A 54 -37.61 19.49 -23.46
N GLN A 55 -38.85 19.98 -23.61
CA GLN A 55 -39.74 20.23 -22.46
C GLN A 55 -40.36 18.96 -21.85
N LYS A 56 -40.30 17.83 -22.57
CA LYS A 56 -40.87 16.53 -22.16
C LYS A 56 -39.77 15.46 -22.19
N LEU A 57 -40.03 14.34 -21.53
CA LEU A 57 -39.12 13.19 -21.48
C LEU A 57 -38.88 12.64 -22.89
N ILE A 58 -37.61 12.41 -23.23
CA ILE A 58 -37.20 11.70 -24.44
C ILE A 58 -36.71 10.31 -24.03
N THR A 59 -37.23 9.30 -24.71
CA THR A 59 -36.82 7.90 -24.53
C THR A 59 -35.91 7.50 -25.69
N PHE A 60 -34.64 7.23 -25.42
CA PHE A 60 -33.69 6.69 -26.39
C PHE A 60 -33.62 5.16 -26.27
N LEU A 61 -34.18 4.44 -27.23
CA LEU A 61 -34.26 2.97 -27.16
C LEU A 61 -32.90 2.28 -27.38
N GLU A 62 -32.03 2.87 -28.18
CA GLU A 62 -30.70 2.31 -28.49
C GLU A 62 -29.57 2.91 -27.62
N GLY A 63 -29.90 3.91 -26.80
CA GLY A 63 -28.94 4.65 -25.98
C GLY A 63 -28.57 6.03 -26.52
N VAL A 64 -27.54 6.63 -25.91
CA VAL A 64 -27.00 7.95 -26.26
C VAL A 64 -25.48 7.91 -26.26
N GLU A 65 -24.86 8.60 -27.24
CA GLU A 65 -23.42 8.82 -27.32
C GLU A 65 -23.12 10.31 -27.16
N PHE A 66 -22.11 10.62 -26.35
CA PHE A 66 -21.63 11.96 -26.04
C PHE A 66 -20.25 12.17 -26.68
N GLY A 67 -20.17 13.16 -27.57
CA GLY A 67 -18.93 13.42 -28.32
C GLY A 67 -18.57 12.30 -29.30
N ASN A 68 -17.28 12.19 -29.65
CA ASN A 68 -16.78 11.11 -30.49
C ASN A 68 -16.48 9.88 -29.62
N PHE A 69 -17.48 9.01 -29.45
CA PHE A 69 -17.36 7.84 -28.57
C PHE A 69 -16.34 6.81 -29.10
N ILE A 70 -15.39 6.43 -28.25
CA ILE A 70 -14.46 5.31 -28.47
C ILE A 70 -14.56 4.42 -27.22
N PRO A 71 -14.92 3.13 -27.32
CA PRO A 71 -15.13 2.26 -26.16
C PRO A 71 -13.82 1.82 -25.49
N GLY A 72 -13.92 1.38 -24.24
CA GLY A 72 -12.84 0.77 -23.47
C GLY A 72 -12.27 1.67 -22.37
N ILE A 73 -11.38 1.11 -21.55
CA ILE A 73 -10.85 1.79 -20.35
C ILE A 73 -10.06 3.09 -20.65
N ASN A 74 -9.56 3.24 -21.88
CA ASN A 74 -8.90 4.44 -22.40
C ASN A 74 -9.76 5.15 -23.46
N GLY A 75 -11.07 4.95 -23.39
CA GLY A 75 -12.04 5.44 -24.36
C GLY A 75 -12.19 6.97 -24.38
N GLN A 76 -12.87 7.47 -25.42
CA GLN A 76 -13.20 8.88 -25.59
C GLN A 76 -14.71 9.10 -25.53
N GLY A 77 -15.15 10.23 -24.99
CA GLY A 77 -16.57 10.59 -24.94
C GLY A 77 -17.34 9.81 -23.88
N GLY A 78 -18.60 9.52 -24.14
CA GLY A 78 -19.37 8.65 -23.26
C GLY A 78 -20.51 7.96 -24.00
N LYS A 79 -20.92 6.80 -23.51
CA LYS A 79 -22.06 6.07 -24.04
C LYS A 79 -22.88 5.51 -22.90
N ILE A 80 -24.20 5.68 -22.99
CA ILE A 80 -25.16 4.91 -22.20
C ILE A 80 -25.95 4.08 -23.20
N ASP A 81 -25.80 2.76 -23.19
CA ASP A 81 -26.48 1.88 -24.15
C ASP A 81 -27.98 1.68 -23.81
N GLY A 82 -28.74 1.04 -24.71
CA GLY A 82 -30.16 0.74 -24.50
C GLY A 82 -30.46 -0.20 -23.31
N ASN A 83 -29.45 -0.83 -22.72
CA ASN A 83 -29.57 -1.65 -21.51
C ASN A 83 -29.21 -0.87 -20.23
N GLY A 84 -28.77 0.40 -20.35
CA GLY A 84 -28.36 1.26 -19.24
C GLY A 84 -26.90 1.09 -18.81
N ASN A 85 -26.06 0.39 -19.58
CA ASN A 85 -24.63 0.32 -19.30
C ASN A 85 -23.96 1.62 -19.70
N GLY A 86 -23.26 2.26 -18.76
CA GLY A 86 -22.59 3.54 -18.96
C GLY A 86 -21.07 3.41 -19.04
N GLU A 87 -20.48 3.81 -20.16
CA GLU A 87 -19.05 4.14 -20.28
C GLU A 87 -18.93 5.65 -20.29
N LEU A 88 -18.36 6.22 -19.23
CA LEU A 88 -18.24 7.67 -19.03
C LEU A 88 -16.81 8.01 -18.60
N GLN A 89 -16.27 9.12 -19.08
CA GLN A 89 -14.93 9.56 -18.68
C GLN A 89 -14.86 10.08 -17.24
N SER A 90 -15.90 10.77 -16.77
CA SER A 90 -15.95 11.28 -15.39
C SER A 90 -17.40 11.50 -14.97
N LEU A 91 -17.64 11.44 -13.65
CA LEU A 91 -18.93 11.73 -13.05
C LEU A 91 -18.71 12.58 -11.80
N ILE A 92 -19.25 13.80 -11.79
CA ILE A 92 -19.27 14.69 -10.64
C ILE A 92 -20.70 14.72 -10.09
N LEU A 93 -20.85 14.45 -8.79
CA LEU A 93 -22.15 14.42 -8.10
C LEU A 93 -22.16 15.47 -6.99
N HIS A 94 -23.22 16.28 -6.93
CA HIS A 94 -23.34 17.34 -5.91
C HIS A 94 -23.95 16.86 -4.58
N LYS A 95 -24.48 15.62 -4.52
CA LYS A 95 -25.19 15.11 -3.34
C LYS A 95 -24.76 13.70 -2.95
N PHE A 96 -25.18 12.66 -3.65
CA PHE A 96 -24.76 11.29 -3.34
C PHE A 96 -24.94 10.33 -4.53
N LEU A 97 -24.15 9.25 -4.53
CA LEU A 97 -24.29 8.08 -5.41
C LEU A 97 -24.86 6.93 -4.57
N GLU A 98 -26.02 6.40 -4.93
CA GLU A 98 -26.62 5.24 -4.27
C GLU A 98 -26.66 4.05 -5.25
N VAL A 99 -25.93 2.99 -4.92
CA VAL A 99 -25.79 1.79 -5.78
C VAL A 99 -25.81 0.51 -4.94
N PRO A 100 -26.30 -0.63 -5.49
CA PRO A 100 -26.32 -1.90 -4.75
C PRO A 100 -24.93 -2.41 -4.35
N GLU A 101 -23.90 -2.17 -5.18
CA GLU A 101 -22.52 -2.57 -4.93
C GLU A 101 -21.57 -1.61 -5.68
N LEU A 102 -20.66 -0.96 -4.95
CA LEU A 102 -19.41 -0.49 -5.55
C LEU A 102 -18.42 -1.65 -5.45
N ARG A 103 -18.04 -2.25 -6.58
CA ARG A 103 -17.03 -3.31 -6.59
C ARG A 103 -15.64 -2.71 -6.37
N TYR A 104 -15.35 -2.42 -5.11
CA TYR A 104 -14.00 -2.35 -4.57
C TYR A 104 -13.64 -3.74 -4.04
N ASN A 105 -12.44 -4.23 -4.34
CA ASN A 105 -11.97 -5.54 -3.91
C ASN A 105 -12.15 -5.76 -2.39
N ARG A 106 -12.41 -7.01 -1.94
CA ARG A 106 -12.54 -7.39 -0.50
C ARG A 106 -11.25 -7.18 0.32
N VAL A 107 -10.19 -6.74 -0.34
CA VAL A 107 -8.91 -6.34 0.24
C VAL A 107 -8.76 -4.84 -0.04
N SER A 108 -8.67 -4.04 1.01
CA SER A 108 -8.18 -2.67 0.87
C SER A 108 -6.66 -2.74 0.68
N ILE A 109 -6.18 -2.27 -0.47
CA ILE A 109 -4.76 -2.23 -0.80
C ILE A 109 -4.31 -0.78 -0.59
N GLU A 110 -3.53 -0.54 0.46
CA GLU A 110 -2.85 0.73 0.69
C GLU A 110 -1.41 0.58 0.20
N VAL A 111 -1.10 1.15 -0.96
CA VAL A 111 0.29 1.24 -1.44
C VAL A 111 0.85 2.57 -0.94
N GLY A 112 1.82 2.52 -0.02
CA GLY A 112 2.43 3.71 0.58
C GLY A 112 2.46 3.67 2.11
N ASN A 113 2.00 4.75 2.75
CA ASN A 113 1.95 4.86 4.21
C ASN A 113 0.54 5.15 4.72
N LYS A 114 0.19 4.52 5.84
CA LYS A 114 -1.04 4.80 6.59
C LYS A 114 -0.68 5.49 7.88
N TRP A 115 -1.32 6.63 8.17
CA TRP A 115 -1.02 7.44 9.35
C TRP A 115 -2.19 7.51 10.33
N ARG A 116 -1.86 7.62 11.62
CA ARG A 116 -2.75 8.00 12.71
C ARG A 116 -2.06 9.09 13.51
N ALA A 117 -2.65 10.28 13.55
CA ALA A 117 -2.06 11.42 14.22
C ALA A 117 -3.14 12.34 14.82
N PRO A 118 -2.76 13.32 15.68
CA PRO A 118 -3.66 14.27 16.33
C PRO A 118 -4.29 15.27 15.36
N GLY A 119 -3.82 15.30 14.11
CA GLY A 119 -4.31 16.22 13.09
C GLY A 119 -4.01 15.80 11.67
N GLY A 120 -4.65 16.48 10.74
CA GLY A 120 -4.59 16.23 9.30
C GLY A 120 -5.82 16.79 8.61
N GLY A 121 -5.89 16.62 7.30
CA GLY A 121 -7.06 17.05 6.53
C GLY A 121 -6.87 16.91 5.03
N ILE A 122 -7.87 17.40 4.30
CA ILE A 122 -7.86 17.47 2.84
C ILE A 122 -7.80 18.95 2.46
N VAL A 123 -6.87 19.30 1.58
CA VAL A 123 -6.75 20.66 1.06
C VAL A 123 -7.89 20.92 0.07
N LEU A 124 -8.83 21.79 0.43
CA LEU A 124 -9.83 22.31 -0.51
C LEU A 124 -9.19 23.33 -1.45
N LYS A 125 -8.35 24.21 -0.91
CA LYS A 125 -7.69 25.28 -1.65
C LYS A 125 -6.31 25.58 -1.07
N CYS A 126 -5.32 25.81 -1.94
CA CYS A 126 -4.01 26.29 -1.54
C CYS A 126 -3.64 27.54 -2.35
N VAL A 127 -3.25 28.61 -1.65
CA VAL A 127 -2.81 29.87 -2.25
C VAL A 127 -1.41 30.21 -1.74
N PRO A 128 -0.34 29.90 -2.50
CA PRO A 128 1.00 30.37 -2.20
C PRO A 128 1.07 31.90 -2.20
N ASP A 129 1.80 32.47 -1.24
CA ASP A 129 2.10 33.90 -1.23
C ASP A 129 3.06 34.23 -2.37
N LYS A 130 3.01 35.47 -2.84
CA LYS A 130 3.92 35.99 -3.86
C LYS A 130 4.61 37.26 -3.38
N ASP A 131 5.85 37.47 -3.82
CA ASP A 131 6.53 38.76 -3.63
C ASP A 131 5.96 39.83 -4.59
N GLN A 132 6.53 41.05 -4.51
CA GLN A 132 6.09 42.18 -5.35
C GLN A 132 6.31 41.94 -6.85
N ASP A 133 7.24 41.05 -7.20
CA ASP A 133 7.60 40.70 -8.58
C ASP A 133 6.80 39.49 -9.11
N GLY A 134 5.95 38.90 -8.26
CA GLY A 134 5.10 37.77 -8.61
C GLY A 134 5.74 36.39 -8.42
N ASN A 135 6.93 36.31 -7.82
CA ASN A 135 7.59 35.03 -7.52
C ASN A 135 6.94 34.38 -6.30
N MET A 136 6.80 33.06 -6.33
CA MET A 136 6.24 32.29 -5.21
C MET A 136 7.19 32.32 -4.00
N LEU A 137 6.63 32.63 -2.83
CA LEU A 137 7.31 32.56 -1.55
C LEU A 137 7.13 31.18 -0.92
N MET A 138 7.92 30.87 0.12
CA MET A 138 7.82 29.59 0.86
C MET A 138 6.62 29.52 1.80
N SER A 139 5.70 30.47 1.73
CA SER A 139 4.52 30.56 2.60
C SER A 139 3.25 30.63 1.78
N GLY A 140 2.11 30.40 2.43
CA GLY A 140 0.81 30.54 1.80
C GLY A 140 -0.33 30.32 2.76
N THR A 141 -1.52 30.22 2.20
CA THR A 141 -2.77 29.95 2.94
C THR A 141 -3.43 28.68 2.41
N ILE A 142 -3.89 27.83 3.32
CA ILE A 142 -4.68 26.63 3.01
C ILE A 142 -6.09 26.82 3.56
N THR A 143 -7.07 26.39 2.77
CA THR A 143 -8.44 26.15 3.21
C THR A 143 -8.69 24.64 3.20
N LEU A 144 -9.23 24.11 4.30
CA LEU A 144 -9.60 22.71 4.46
C LEU A 144 -10.95 22.41 3.83
N HIS A 145 -11.08 21.20 3.30
CA HIS A 145 -12.37 20.59 3.03
C HIS A 145 -12.90 20.03 4.34
N LEU A 146 -13.98 20.62 4.86
CA LEU A 146 -14.66 20.21 6.08
C LEU A 146 -16.15 20.05 5.80
N GLU A 147 -16.79 19.13 6.50
CA GLU A 147 -18.25 18.97 6.47
C GLU A 147 -18.95 19.98 7.39
N ASP A 148 -20.25 20.19 7.20
CA ASP A 148 -21.05 21.10 8.03
C ASP A 148 -20.97 20.71 9.52
N GLY A 149 -20.42 21.62 10.33
CA GLY A 149 -20.22 21.42 11.77
C GLY A 149 -18.92 20.72 12.16
N GLU A 150 -18.10 20.31 11.19
CA GLU A 150 -16.75 19.78 11.45
C GLU A 150 -15.78 20.92 11.82
N ILE A 151 -14.85 20.61 12.73
CA ILE A 151 -13.78 21.52 13.15
C ILE A 151 -12.45 20.90 12.70
N GLY A 152 -11.69 21.68 11.94
CA GLY A 152 -10.35 21.29 11.46
C GLY A 152 -9.44 20.90 12.61
N GLN A 153 -8.91 19.67 12.55
CA GLN A 153 -7.99 19.13 13.55
C GLN A 153 -6.55 19.60 13.29
N ILE A 154 -6.36 20.91 13.22
CA ILE A 154 -5.06 21.57 13.00
C ILE A 154 -4.76 22.53 14.14
N ALA A 155 -3.47 22.66 14.47
CA ALA A 155 -2.97 23.59 15.46
C ALA A 155 -1.78 24.38 14.91
N VAL A 156 -1.52 25.56 15.49
CA VAL A 156 -0.27 26.28 15.25
C VAL A 156 0.90 25.37 15.61
N ASP A 157 1.95 25.43 14.80
CA ASP A 157 3.19 24.64 14.91
C ASP A 157 3.08 23.16 14.57
N ASP A 158 1.94 22.71 14.03
CA ASP A 158 1.83 21.36 13.48
C ASP A 158 2.85 21.16 12.35
N ILE A 159 3.53 20.02 12.40
CA ILE A 159 4.47 19.54 11.39
C ILE A 159 3.69 18.64 10.45
N CYS A 160 3.45 19.14 9.24
CA CYS A 160 2.58 18.50 8.28
C CYS A 160 3.33 17.86 7.12
N MET A 161 2.80 16.74 6.64
CA MET A 161 3.26 16.05 5.44
C MET A 161 2.08 15.65 4.57
N GLY A 162 2.18 15.90 3.26
CA GLY A 162 1.27 15.38 2.25
C GLY A 162 2.05 14.78 1.08
N ILE A 163 1.55 13.67 0.52
CA ILE A 163 2.17 12.97 -0.61
C ILE A 163 1.15 12.94 -1.74
N PHE A 164 1.50 13.50 -2.89
CA PHE A 164 0.54 13.73 -3.97
C PHE A 164 1.18 13.60 -5.35
N HIS A 165 0.38 13.25 -6.34
CA HIS A 165 0.81 13.14 -7.72
C HIS A 165 0.60 14.49 -8.41
N ASN A 166 1.69 15.14 -8.86
CA ASN A 166 1.57 16.36 -9.64
C ASN A 166 1.37 16.03 -11.12
N GLU A 167 0.12 16.11 -11.61
CA GLU A 167 -0.23 15.86 -13.01
C GLU A 167 0.30 16.96 -13.95
N MET A 168 0.46 18.19 -13.46
CA MET A 168 0.82 19.35 -14.29
C MET A 168 2.33 19.52 -14.46
N THR A 169 3.12 19.09 -13.48
CA THR A 169 4.59 19.18 -13.51
C THR A 169 5.19 17.86 -13.09
N LEU A 170 5.13 16.86 -13.98
CA LEU A 170 5.57 15.50 -13.70
C LEU A 170 7.02 15.41 -13.18
N ASN A 171 7.88 16.35 -13.57
CA ASN A 171 9.28 16.41 -13.11
C ASN A 171 9.43 16.76 -11.61
N SER A 172 8.37 17.25 -10.94
CA SER A 172 8.40 17.43 -9.48
C SER A 172 8.21 16.12 -8.71
N ASN A 173 7.71 15.09 -9.38
CA ASN A 173 7.47 13.79 -8.77
C ASN A 173 8.78 12.99 -8.65
N SER A 174 8.94 12.24 -7.56
CA SER A 174 10.09 11.37 -7.36
C SER A 174 10.08 10.23 -8.38
N PRO A 175 11.24 9.82 -8.94
CA PRO A 175 11.32 8.63 -9.80
C PRO A 175 11.46 7.32 -9.01
N VAL A 176 11.67 7.40 -7.68
CA VAL A 176 11.99 6.24 -6.84
C VAL A 176 11.20 6.25 -5.54
N ASP A 177 10.96 5.06 -5.00
CA ASP A 177 10.54 4.86 -3.61
C ASP A 177 11.75 5.00 -2.69
N PHE A 178 11.61 5.76 -1.62
CA PHE A 178 12.68 6.00 -0.65
C PHE A 178 12.11 6.31 0.73
N ASP A 179 12.66 5.66 1.75
CA ASP A 179 12.40 5.87 3.17
C ASP A 179 13.75 5.80 3.89
N ASP A 180 14.21 6.92 4.43
CA ASP A 180 15.46 6.99 5.19
C ASP A 180 15.30 6.62 6.68
N SER A 181 14.09 6.19 7.08
CA SER A 181 13.69 5.93 8.46
C SER A 181 13.56 7.19 9.31
N LEU A 182 13.96 8.38 8.85
CA LEU A 182 13.97 9.64 9.62
C LEU A 182 12.73 10.50 9.35
N GLY A 183 11.76 9.98 8.60
CA GLY A 183 10.53 10.69 8.27
C GLY A 183 10.58 11.43 6.93
N ASN A 184 11.62 11.19 6.11
CA ASN A 184 11.74 11.72 4.76
C ASN A 184 11.26 10.66 3.74
N PHE A 185 10.01 10.77 3.32
CA PHE A 185 9.39 9.82 2.40
C PHE A 185 9.42 10.33 0.97
N ARG A 186 9.66 9.41 0.03
CA ARG A 186 9.40 9.62 -1.40
C ARG A 186 8.80 8.35 -1.99
N PHE A 187 7.89 8.53 -2.93
CA PHE A 187 7.26 7.44 -3.67
C PHE A 187 7.36 7.71 -5.16
N ALA A 188 7.68 6.69 -5.95
CA ALA A 188 7.79 6.81 -7.39
C ALA A 188 6.47 7.32 -7.99
N GLY A 189 6.55 8.42 -8.74
CA GLY A 189 5.38 9.10 -9.30
C GLY A 189 4.76 10.16 -8.37
N PHE A 190 5.24 10.39 -7.16
CA PHE A 190 4.65 11.38 -6.24
C PHE A 190 5.69 12.39 -5.74
N PHE A 191 5.24 13.59 -5.41
CA PHE A 191 6.03 14.55 -4.64
C PHE A 191 5.55 14.56 -3.19
N THR A 192 6.43 14.97 -2.28
CA THR A 192 6.10 15.10 -0.85
C THR A 192 6.24 16.55 -0.43
N ALA A 193 5.16 17.13 0.08
CA ALA A 193 5.12 18.46 0.65
C ALA A 193 5.27 18.38 2.17
N TYR A 194 6.25 19.09 2.71
CA TYR A 194 6.42 19.30 4.14
C TYR A 194 6.19 20.77 4.46
N PHE A 195 5.33 21.04 5.44
CA PHE A 195 4.99 22.40 5.84
C PHE A 195 4.62 22.48 7.31
N ARG A 196 4.81 23.66 7.90
CA ARG A 196 4.44 23.99 9.27
C ARG A 196 3.25 24.92 9.24
N VAL A 197 2.25 24.67 10.08
CA VAL A 197 1.16 25.61 10.32
C VAL A 197 1.67 26.77 11.17
N THR A 198 1.53 28.01 10.69
CA THR A 198 2.07 29.19 11.38
C THR A 198 1.00 30.03 12.06
N GLU A 199 -0.25 29.98 11.58
CA GLU A 199 -1.37 30.78 12.10
C GLU A 199 -2.70 30.16 11.70
N ILE A 200 -3.70 30.19 12.59
CA ILE A 200 -5.09 29.82 12.27
C ILE A 200 -5.88 31.11 12.03
N LEU A 201 -6.45 31.28 10.84
CA LEU A 201 -7.10 32.51 10.41
C LEU A 201 -8.60 32.54 10.73
N GLU A 202 -9.27 31.39 10.68
CA GLU A 202 -10.69 31.29 11.02
C GLU A 202 -10.89 30.64 12.39
N MET A 203 -11.23 31.46 13.40
CA MET A 203 -11.54 30.95 14.74
C MET A 203 -12.92 30.29 14.77
N GLY A 204 -12.99 29.08 15.34
CA GLY A 204 -14.23 28.31 15.50
C GLY A 204 -14.21 27.04 14.66
N HIS A 205 -14.11 27.18 13.33
CA HIS A 205 -14.01 26.03 12.42
C HIS A 205 -12.57 25.58 12.14
N ASN A 206 -11.56 26.43 12.35
CA ASN A 206 -10.15 26.15 12.04
C ASN A 206 -9.93 25.66 10.59
N SER A 207 -10.80 26.10 9.69
CA SER A 207 -10.86 25.73 8.27
C SER A 207 -9.79 26.43 7.43
N VAL A 208 -9.27 27.58 7.88
CA VAL A 208 -8.29 28.37 7.13
C VAL A 208 -7.07 28.65 8.00
N PHE A 209 -5.88 28.36 7.47
CA PHE A 209 -4.61 28.56 8.18
C PHE A 209 -3.47 28.99 7.25
N ARG A 210 -2.48 29.69 7.81
CA ARG A 210 -1.22 30.01 7.14
C ARG A 210 -0.22 28.89 7.35
N TYR A 211 0.64 28.68 6.35
CA TYR A 211 1.73 27.72 6.42
C TYR A 211 3.05 28.30 5.91
N VAL A 212 4.14 27.63 6.27
CA VAL A 212 5.46 27.79 5.68
C VAL A 212 6.05 26.43 5.32
N LEU A 213 6.70 26.32 4.17
CA LEU A 213 7.35 25.09 3.71
C LEU A 213 8.57 24.76 4.59
N ARG A 214 8.88 23.47 4.69
CA ARG A 214 10.16 23.02 5.23
C ARG A 214 11.30 23.60 4.38
N ALA A 215 12.27 24.21 5.05
CA ALA A 215 13.46 24.74 4.39
C ALA A 215 14.32 23.59 3.82
N GLN A 216 15.00 23.87 2.70
CA GLN A 216 15.94 22.92 2.13
C GLN A 216 17.14 22.71 3.06
N SER A 217 17.63 21.49 3.12
CA SER A 217 18.76 21.06 3.95
C SER A 217 19.52 19.92 3.27
N ALA A 218 20.64 19.50 3.86
CA ALA A 218 21.41 18.35 3.37
C ALA A 218 20.57 17.06 3.30
N ASN A 219 19.59 16.92 4.20
CA ASN A 219 18.73 15.73 4.31
C ASN A 219 17.41 15.88 3.54
N TRP A 220 17.06 17.10 3.09
CA TRP A 220 15.85 17.36 2.32
C TRP A 220 16.04 18.52 1.33
N ALA A 221 16.22 18.20 0.05
CA ALA A 221 16.56 19.19 -0.98
C ALA A 221 15.34 19.78 -1.73
N TYR A 222 14.11 19.41 -1.34
CA TYR A 222 12.91 19.73 -2.10
C TYR A 222 11.99 20.69 -1.34
N SER A 223 11.30 21.57 -2.07
CA SER A 223 10.27 22.45 -1.51
C SER A 223 9.10 22.49 -2.46
N PHE A 224 7.98 21.92 -2.05
CA PHE A 224 6.76 21.87 -2.84
C PHE A 224 5.58 22.39 -2.02
N HIS A 225 4.76 23.24 -2.65
CA HIS A 225 3.52 23.68 -2.05
C HIS A 225 2.51 22.54 -1.98
N PRO A 226 1.68 22.47 -0.92
CA PRO A 226 0.48 21.66 -0.92
C PRO A 226 -0.45 22.05 -2.08
N CYS A 227 -1.26 21.12 -2.57
CA CYS A 227 -2.18 21.36 -3.68
C CYS A 227 -3.59 20.90 -3.33
N GLU A 228 -4.57 21.33 -4.13
CA GLU A 228 -5.97 20.91 -3.97
C GLU A 228 -6.10 19.38 -4.02
N ALA A 229 -7.04 18.85 -3.25
CA ALA A 229 -7.28 17.41 -3.01
C ALA A 229 -6.16 16.64 -2.27
N MET A 230 -5.04 17.29 -1.94
CA MET A 230 -3.98 16.65 -1.16
C MET A 230 -4.49 16.31 0.25
N HIS A 231 -4.36 15.03 0.60
CA HIS A 231 -4.47 14.58 1.98
C HIS A 231 -3.14 14.83 2.68
N PHE A 232 -3.19 15.36 3.89
CA PHE A 232 -2.01 15.58 4.71
C PHE A 232 -2.25 15.13 6.15
N VAL A 233 -1.15 14.82 6.83
CA VAL A 233 -1.11 14.46 8.24
C VAL A 233 -0.28 15.48 9.02
N ALA A 234 -0.74 15.88 10.20
CA ALA A 234 0.08 16.58 11.19
C ALA A 234 0.76 15.54 12.09
N TYR A 235 1.97 15.12 11.74
CA TYR A 235 2.64 13.96 12.36
C TYR A 235 3.43 14.30 13.63
N GLY A 236 3.61 15.59 13.92
CA GLY A 236 4.25 16.12 15.11
C GLY A 236 3.90 17.60 15.29
N ASN A 237 4.49 18.24 16.30
CA ASN A 237 4.28 19.66 16.56
C ASN A 237 5.53 20.26 17.24
N PHE A 238 6.00 21.43 16.80
CA PHE A 238 7.22 22.04 17.36
C PHE A 238 7.10 22.45 18.83
N THR A 239 5.88 22.75 19.31
CA THR A 239 5.67 23.39 20.62
C THR A 239 4.64 22.67 21.51
N ASP A 240 3.52 22.20 20.98
CA ASP A 240 2.47 21.49 21.73
C ASP A 240 2.77 20.00 21.90
N LYS A 241 3.18 19.62 23.12
CA LYS A 241 3.49 18.24 23.49
C LYS A 241 2.34 17.27 23.32
N ASN A 242 1.08 17.71 23.41
CA ASN A 242 -0.08 16.82 23.22
C ASN A 242 -0.26 16.40 21.75
N ARG A 243 0.45 17.07 20.83
CA ARG A 243 0.38 16.84 19.39
C ARG A 243 1.66 16.21 18.82
N GLN A 244 2.57 15.78 19.69
CA GLN A 244 3.87 15.22 19.33
C GLN A 244 3.88 13.68 19.20
N THR A 245 2.71 13.04 19.24
CA THR A 245 2.57 11.60 19.08
C THR A 245 1.91 11.26 17.76
N SER A 246 2.43 10.27 17.04
CA SER A 246 1.78 9.74 15.84
C SER A 246 2.15 8.27 15.64
N ARG A 247 1.46 7.58 14.74
CA ARG A 247 1.79 6.21 14.33
C ARG A 247 1.63 6.11 12.82
N TYR A 248 2.51 5.36 12.19
CA TYR A 248 2.34 4.99 10.79
C TYR A 248 2.71 3.55 10.50
N SER A 249 2.15 3.01 9.43
CA SER A 249 2.51 1.71 8.89
C SER A 249 2.96 1.83 7.43
N THR A 250 4.02 1.10 7.10
CA THR A 250 4.53 0.89 5.75
C THR A 250 4.22 -0.53 5.29
N ARG A 251 4.79 -0.97 4.16
CA ARG A 251 4.72 -2.37 3.73
C ARG A 251 5.40 -3.34 4.71
N THR A 252 6.47 -2.93 5.38
CA THR A 252 7.36 -3.85 6.13
C THR A 252 7.39 -3.60 7.63
N TYR A 253 6.96 -2.43 8.10
CA TYR A 253 6.98 -2.10 9.52
C TYR A 253 5.89 -1.12 9.92
N GLU A 254 5.57 -1.12 11.21
CA GLU A 254 4.72 -0.16 11.88
C GLU A 254 5.49 0.52 13.01
N ARG A 255 5.39 1.85 13.11
CA ARG A 255 6.14 2.65 14.08
C ARG A 255 5.23 3.55 14.88
N TYR A 256 5.47 3.59 16.19
CA TYR A 256 4.83 4.47 17.15
C TYR A 256 5.84 5.57 17.52
N LEU A 257 5.43 6.81 17.34
CA LEU A 257 6.24 7.99 17.57
C LEU A 257 5.72 8.80 18.77
N LYS A 258 6.64 9.40 19.50
CA LYS A 258 6.40 10.34 20.60
C LYS A 258 7.39 11.50 20.53
N ASP A 259 7.04 12.60 21.20
CA ASP A 259 7.91 13.76 21.35
C ASP A 259 8.45 14.31 20.01
N VAL A 260 7.74 14.11 18.89
CA VAL A 260 8.12 14.57 17.55
C VAL A 260 7.94 16.08 17.45
N ASN A 261 9.04 16.80 17.67
CA ASN A 261 9.10 18.26 17.71
C ASN A 261 10.08 18.85 16.69
N ASP A 262 10.54 18.04 15.74
CA ASP A 262 11.39 18.45 14.63
C ASP A 262 10.95 17.70 13.36
N TRP A 263 11.43 18.15 12.20
CA TRP A 263 11.13 17.55 10.91
C TRP A 263 11.56 16.10 10.83
N GLU A 264 12.69 15.78 11.46
CA GLU A 264 13.36 14.48 11.38
C GLU A 264 13.21 13.73 12.70
N PHE A 265 12.89 12.45 12.58
CA PHE A 265 12.79 11.57 13.73
C PHE A 265 14.18 11.29 14.28
N THR A 266 14.25 11.15 15.59
CA THR A 266 15.42 10.69 16.34
C THR A 266 15.11 9.36 17.03
N ALA A 267 16.13 8.68 17.53
CA ALA A 267 15.96 7.44 18.30
C ALA A 267 15.01 7.64 19.48
N GLY A 268 15.07 8.82 20.14
CA GLY A 268 14.21 9.16 21.27
C GLY A 268 12.73 9.28 20.91
N ASN A 269 12.42 9.53 19.63
CA ASN A 269 11.04 9.61 19.17
C ASN A 269 10.40 8.24 18.98
N ILE A 270 11.17 7.16 18.87
CA ILE A 270 10.63 5.82 18.63
C ILE A 270 10.17 5.21 19.95
N ALA A 271 8.86 5.15 20.14
CA ALA A 271 8.25 4.48 21.30
C ALA A 271 8.21 2.96 21.10
N ALA A 272 7.86 2.52 19.89
CA ALA A 272 7.83 1.12 19.50
C ALA A 272 7.90 0.97 17.98
N GLN A 273 8.39 -0.18 17.52
CA GLN A 273 8.31 -0.61 16.13
C GLN A 273 8.04 -2.11 16.04
N PHE A 274 7.16 -2.50 15.13
CA PHE A 274 6.86 -3.90 14.81
C PHE A 274 7.13 -4.16 13.33
N GLY A 275 7.61 -5.35 12.99
CA GLY A 275 7.96 -5.72 11.61
C GLY A 275 9.47 -5.68 11.40
N ASP A 276 9.92 -5.34 10.20
CA ASP A 276 11.34 -5.26 9.89
C ASP A 276 12.03 -4.18 10.74
N LEU A 277 13.04 -4.56 11.51
CA LEU A 277 13.82 -3.66 12.37
C LEU A 277 15.10 -3.15 11.72
N SER A 278 15.44 -3.61 10.51
CA SER A 278 16.73 -3.32 9.86
C SER A 278 16.95 -1.82 9.61
N ASN A 279 15.86 -1.05 9.45
CA ASN A 279 15.91 0.41 9.29
C ASN A 279 16.17 1.17 10.61
N LEU A 280 16.23 0.49 11.76
CA LEU A 280 16.63 1.10 13.03
C LEU A 280 18.15 1.35 13.10
N SER A 281 18.92 0.74 12.20
CA SER A 281 20.35 1.04 12.00
C SER A 281 20.60 2.52 11.67
N ALA A 282 19.63 3.22 11.06
CA ALA A 282 19.68 4.67 10.83
C ALA A 282 19.83 5.48 12.13
N TYR A 283 19.48 4.88 13.27
CA TYR A 283 19.58 5.45 14.61
C TYR A 283 20.75 4.86 15.42
N GLY A 284 21.64 4.09 14.79
CA GLY A 284 22.73 3.39 15.46
C GLY A 284 22.28 2.17 16.30
N MET A 285 21.06 1.67 16.07
CA MET A 285 20.56 0.46 16.73
C MET A 285 20.84 -0.76 15.85
N ASP A 286 21.70 -1.66 16.33
CA ASP A 286 22.03 -2.91 15.63
C ASP A 286 20.92 -3.95 15.84
N MET A 287 19.88 -3.85 15.01
CA MET A 287 18.72 -4.76 15.00
C MET A 287 18.43 -5.16 13.55
N THR A 288 18.08 -6.44 13.32
CA THR A 288 17.85 -6.97 11.97
C THR A 288 16.63 -7.89 11.94
N GLY A 289 15.96 -7.93 10.79
CA GLY A 289 14.85 -8.85 10.54
C GLY A 289 13.53 -8.46 11.20
N TYR A 290 12.51 -9.30 11.03
CA TYR A 290 11.17 -9.06 11.54
C TYR A 290 11.09 -9.36 13.04
N SER A 291 10.81 -8.33 13.84
CA SER A 291 10.73 -8.43 15.30
C SER A 291 9.94 -7.24 15.88
N ALA A 292 10.09 -6.99 17.18
CA ALA A 292 9.53 -5.84 17.87
C ALA A 292 10.61 -5.10 18.66
N TYR A 293 10.76 -3.81 18.40
CA TYR A 293 11.45 -2.87 19.28
C TYR A 293 10.40 -2.23 20.20
N LEU A 294 10.59 -2.31 21.51
CA LEU A 294 9.65 -1.82 22.50
C LEU A 294 10.40 -1.06 23.60
N ASN A 295 9.96 0.16 23.92
CA ASN A 295 10.54 0.99 24.97
C ASN A 295 9.60 1.06 26.20
N ASN A 296 10.16 0.98 27.41
CA ASN A 296 9.44 1.06 28.70
C ASN A 296 8.31 0.00 28.85
N ILE A 297 8.69 -1.28 28.81
CA ILE A 297 7.75 -2.41 28.79
C ILE A 297 7.36 -2.82 30.22
N TYR A 298 6.05 -2.93 30.46
CA TYR A 298 5.48 -3.58 31.64
C TYR A 298 4.78 -4.86 31.19
N MET A 299 5.13 -5.99 31.80
CA MET A 299 4.58 -7.31 31.45
C MET A 299 3.90 -7.94 32.67
N ILE A 300 2.78 -8.61 32.46
CA ILE A 300 2.11 -9.47 33.44
C ILE A 300 1.73 -10.79 32.76
N GLY A 301 1.92 -11.91 33.44
CA GLY A 301 1.73 -13.25 32.88
C GLY A 301 3.07 -13.97 32.59
N THR A 302 3.09 -14.81 31.56
CA THR A 302 4.23 -15.67 31.24
C THR A 302 5.00 -15.14 30.02
N VAL A 303 6.34 -15.15 30.11
CA VAL A 303 7.24 -14.92 28.98
C VAL A 303 7.99 -16.21 28.72
N GLU A 304 7.77 -16.84 27.56
CA GLU A 304 8.41 -18.10 27.19
C GLU A 304 9.35 -17.91 26.00
N GLN A 305 10.58 -18.40 26.14
CA GLN A 305 11.51 -18.46 25.03
C GLN A 305 11.29 -19.78 24.26
N MET A 306 10.70 -19.69 23.07
CA MET A 306 10.38 -20.86 22.23
C MET A 306 11.61 -21.68 21.79
N LYS A 307 12.84 -21.18 21.98
CA LYS A 307 14.09 -21.96 21.80
C LYS A 307 14.19 -23.15 22.79
N ALA A 308 13.42 -23.14 23.87
CA ALA A 308 13.27 -24.28 24.78
C ALA A 308 12.37 -25.41 24.21
N LEU A 309 11.61 -25.14 23.14
CA LEU A 309 10.73 -26.15 22.52
C LEU A 309 11.47 -27.02 21.50
N PHE A 310 12.52 -26.51 20.86
CA PHE A 310 13.27 -27.24 19.84
C PHE A 310 14.61 -27.72 20.42
N PRO A 311 14.78 -29.02 20.69
CA PRO A 311 16.06 -29.56 21.11
C PRO A 311 17.08 -29.42 19.97
N ARG A 312 18.35 -29.24 20.31
CA ARG A 312 19.49 -29.29 19.38
C ARG A 312 20.51 -30.31 19.84
N ILE A 313 21.31 -30.84 18.91
CA ILE A 313 22.43 -31.74 19.23
C ILE A 313 23.72 -30.94 19.08
N GLU A 314 24.64 -31.10 20.03
CA GLU A 314 26.02 -30.63 19.92
C GLU A 314 26.95 -31.85 19.95
N PHE A 315 27.89 -31.90 19.00
CA PHE A 315 28.89 -32.97 18.92
C PHE A 315 30.16 -32.57 19.67
N ASP A 316 30.58 -33.43 20.58
CA ASP A 316 31.94 -33.44 21.12
C ASP A 316 32.77 -34.43 20.32
N THR A 317 33.81 -33.91 19.67
CA THR A 317 34.68 -34.64 18.73
C THR A 317 36.11 -34.77 19.24
N GLU A 318 36.34 -34.42 20.51
CA GLU A 318 37.66 -34.38 21.15
C GLU A 318 38.66 -33.41 20.48
N GLY A 319 38.18 -32.47 19.66
CA GLY A 319 38.95 -31.31 19.18
C GLY A 319 38.80 -30.98 17.70
N ASP A 320 38.74 -32.00 16.83
CA ASP A 320 38.53 -31.84 15.40
C ASP A 320 37.70 -32.99 14.82
N THR A 321 37.28 -32.87 13.57
CA THR A 321 36.52 -33.91 12.87
C THR A 321 37.39 -34.80 11.98
N PHE A 322 38.71 -34.65 11.98
CA PHE A 322 39.59 -35.38 11.05
C PHE A 322 39.94 -36.77 11.60
N LEU A 323 39.96 -37.78 10.73
CA LEU A 323 40.33 -39.15 11.08
C LEU A 323 41.25 -39.76 10.02
N ALA A 324 42.48 -40.15 10.40
CA ALA A 324 43.41 -40.80 9.48
C ALA A 324 43.26 -42.33 9.46
N TYR A 325 43.81 -42.97 8.43
CA TYR A 325 43.85 -44.44 8.37
C TYR A 325 44.71 -45.03 9.50
N GLY A 326 44.17 -46.01 10.20
CA GLY A 326 44.73 -46.62 11.40
C GLY A 326 44.20 -46.05 12.72
N GLU A 327 43.31 -45.05 12.66
CA GLU A 327 42.80 -44.35 13.85
C GLU A 327 41.33 -44.64 14.13
N THR A 328 40.91 -44.32 15.34
CA THR A 328 39.51 -44.27 15.77
C THR A 328 39.24 -42.94 16.47
N LYS A 329 37.98 -42.49 16.45
CA LYS A 329 37.54 -41.26 17.13
C LYS A 329 36.20 -41.47 17.81
N THR A 330 36.11 -41.04 19.07
CA THR A 330 34.84 -41.05 19.79
C THR A 330 34.08 -39.77 19.48
N ILE A 331 32.82 -39.91 19.09
CA ILE A 331 31.87 -38.80 18.94
C ILE A 331 30.80 -38.96 20.01
N THR A 332 30.67 -37.95 20.87
CA THR A 332 29.63 -37.88 21.89
C THR A 332 28.63 -36.79 21.53
N CYS A 333 27.35 -37.13 21.55
CA CYS A 333 26.24 -36.23 21.26
C CYS A 333 25.63 -35.75 22.57
N LYS A 334 25.48 -34.43 22.72
CA LYS A 334 24.71 -33.82 23.81
C LYS A 334 23.46 -33.15 23.26
N VAL A 335 22.33 -33.33 23.94
CA VAL A 335 21.06 -32.70 23.55
C VAL A 335 20.76 -31.56 24.49
N PHE A 336 20.50 -30.37 23.93
CA PHE A 336 20.15 -29.18 24.70
C PHE A 336 18.75 -28.70 24.37
N ARG A 337 17.97 -28.33 25.40
CA ARG A 337 16.75 -27.53 25.28
C ARG A 337 16.99 -26.15 25.88
N GLY A 338 17.00 -25.12 25.03
CA GLY A 338 17.48 -23.81 25.46
C GLY A 338 18.93 -23.89 25.93
N TRP A 339 19.17 -23.75 27.25
CA TRP A 339 20.49 -23.85 27.88
C TRP A 339 20.66 -25.08 28.78
N GLU A 340 19.62 -25.89 28.96
CA GLU A 340 19.64 -27.09 29.79
C GLU A 340 20.14 -28.28 28.96
N ASP A 341 21.14 -28.99 29.48
CA ASP A 341 21.55 -30.31 28.96
C ASP A 341 20.48 -31.34 29.38
N VAL A 342 19.83 -31.92 28.39
CA VAL A 342 18.75 -32.90 28.53
C VAL A 342 19.11 -34.23 27.87
N THR A 343 20.40 -34.52 27.71
CA THR A 343 20.91 -35.74 27.07
C THR A 343 20.40 -37.01 27.77
N ASP A 344 20.25 -36.95 29.09
CA ASP A 344 19.72 -38.03 29.92
C ASP A 344 18.21 -38.29 29.71
N LYS A 345 17.50 -37.34 29.08
CA LYS A 345 16.07 -37.44 28.77
C LYS A 345 15.79 -37.97 27.36
N VAL A 346 16.82 -38.29 26.57
CA VAL A 346 16.63 -38.87 25.23
C VAL A 346 16.04 -40.27 25.34
N TYR A 347 14.84 -40.42 24.80
CA TYR A 347 14.10 -41.67 24.76
C TYR A 347 14.65 -42.61 23.69
N HIS A 348 14.99 -42.08 22.53
CA HIS A 348 15.50 -42.88 21.41
C HIS A 348 16.53 -42.12 20.58
N TRP A 349 17.65 -42.79 20.30
CA TRP A 349 18.71 -42.31 19.44
C TRP A 349 18.71 -43.08 18.13
N THR A 350 18.96 -42.38 17.03
CA THR A 350 19.24 -43.00 15.72
C THR A 350 20.42 -42.31 15.07
N ILE A 351 21.25 -43.08 14.38
CA ILE A 351 22.33 -42.56 13.54
C ILE A 351 22.22 -43.20 12.16
N THR A 352 22.42 -42.41 11.13
CA THR A 352 22.58 -42.90 9.76
C THR A 352 23.85 -42.35 9.15
N ARG A 353 24.45 -43.15 8.29
CA ARG A 353 25.62 -42.81 7.50
C ARG A 353 25.25 -42.61 6.04
N ASP A 354 25.91 -41.63 5.42
CA ASP A 354 25.92 -41.39 3.98
C ASP A 354 27.37 -41.16 3.51
N THR A 355 27.91 -42.13 2.77
CA THR A 355 29.20 -42.07 2.07
C THR A 355 29.02 -41.76 0.58
N GLY A 356 27.79 -41.55 0.11
CA GLY A 356 27.44 -41.49 -1.31
C GLY A 356 27.41 -42.85 -2.00
N ASP A 357 27.49 -43.96 -1.25
CA ASP A 357 27.30 -45.33 -1.76
C ASP A 357 26.10 -45.99 -1.06
N PRO A 358 24.92 -46.02 -1.71
CA PRO A 358 23.69 -46.51 -1.10
C PRO A 358 23.77 -47.96 -0.60
N ILE A 359 24.64 -48.80 -1.18
CA ILE A 359 24.75 -50.21 -0.80
C ILE A 359 25.54 -50.35 0.50
N GLU A 360 26.68 -49.67 0.59
CA GLU A 360 27.48 -49.67 1.83
C GLU A 360 26.70 -48.99 2.96
N ASP A 361 26.04 -47.87 2.67
CA ASP A 361 25.27 -47.11 3.67
C ASP A 361 24.09 -47.92 4.21
N ALA A 362 23.35 -48.63 3.35
CA ALA A 362 22.30 -49.53 3.81
C ALA A 362 22.85 -50.66 4.72
N SER A 363 24.04 -51.18 4.41
CA SER A 363 24.69 -52.21 5.23
C SER A 363 25.15 -51.66 6.58
N TRP A 364 25.80 -50.48 6.60
CA TRP A 364 26.27 -49.83 7.82
C TRP A 364 25.12 -49.41 8.73
N ASN A 365 24.06 -48.83 8.15
CA ASN A 365 22.86 -48.40 8.88
C ASN A 365 22.13 -49.57 9.56
N MET A 366 22.28 -50.79 9.04
CA MET A 366 21.75 -52.03 9.63
C MET A 366 22.73 -52.75 10.57
N SER A 367 23.96 -52.24 10.74
CA SER A 367 24.95 -52.84 11.61
C SER A 367 24.55 -52.75 13.09
N THR A 368 25.07 -53.67 13.92
CA THR A 368 24.88 -53.62 15.38
C THR A 368 25.35 -52.29 15.98
N LYS A 369 26.36 -51.68 15.37
CA LYS A 369 26.94 -50.39 15.80
C LYS A 369 25.95 -49.24 15.63
N ALA A 370 25.33 -49.13 14.46
CA ALA A 370 24.33 -48.10 14.18
C ALA A 370 23.02 -48.34 14.95
N GLN A 371 22.56 -49.58 15.02
CA GLN A 371 21.29 -49.95 15.67
C GLN A 371 21.33 -49.80 17.20
N ASN A 372 22.51 -49.96 17.83
CA ASN A 372 22.69 -49.79 19.27
C ASN A 372 23.22 -48.41 19.68
N PHE A 373 23.22 -47.45 18.75
CA PHE A 373 23.68 -46.09 19.03
C PHE A 373 22.85 -45.45 20.16
N ASN A 374 23.53 -44.88 21.16
CA ASN A 374 22.90 -44.31 22.35
C ASN A 374 23.44 -42.92 22.71
N GLY A 375 23.84 -42.14 21.70
CA GLY A 375 24.42 -40.81 21.88
C GLY A 375 25.94 -40.80 21.97
N THR A 376 26.62 -41.95 21.93
CA THR A 376 28.08 -42.02 21.74
C THR A 376 28.43 -43.12 20.75
N ILE A 377 29.36 -42.84 19.84
CA ILE A 377 29.85 -43.80 18.85
C ILE A 377 31.37 -43.64 18.67
N VAL A 378 32.06 -44.75 18.47
CA VAL A 378 33.47 -44.75 18.05
C VAL A 378 33.49 -44.93 16.54
N ILE A 379 33.91 -43.92 15.79
CA ILE A 379 34.13 -44.01 14.34
C ILE A 379 35.54 -44.58 14.10
N SER A 380 35.64 -45.64 13.30
CA SER A 380 36.85 -46.39 13.02
C SER A 380 37.24 -46.26 11.56
N PHE A 381 38.51 -45.97 11.28
CA PHE A 381 39.09 -46.08 9.95
C PHE A 381 40.34 -46.95 10.00
N THR A 382 40.15 -48.27 10.09
CA THR A 382 41.21 -49.25 10.31
C THR A 382 41.14 -50.40 9.29
N GLU A 383 42.09 -51.32 9.32
CA GLU A 383 42.08 -52.52 8.48
C GLU A 383 40.89 -53.45 8.78
N THR A 384 40.45 -53.51 10.04
CA THR A 384 39.41 -54.43 10.50
C THR A 384 38.00 -53.83 10.53
N GLU A 385 37.90 -52.50 10.60
CA GLU A 385 36.64 -51.77 10.65
C GLU A 385 36.79 -50.42 9.97
N ASN A 386 35.94 -50.14 8.98
CA ASN A 386 35.93 -48.89 8.23
C ASN A 386 34.52 -48.31 8.17
N ASP A 387 34.26 -47.30 8.98
CA ASP A 387 33.00 -46.57 9.01
C ASP A 387 32.91 -45.49 7.95
N LEU A 388 34.03 -45.06 7.35
CA LEU A 388 34.07 -43.95 6.38
C LEU A 388 33.70 -44.37 4.94
N GLY A 389 33.53 -45.67 4.71
CA GLY A 389 33.24 -46.24 3.40
C GLY A 389 34.51 -46.56 2.60
N THR A 390 34.38 -47.39 1.57
CA THR A 390 35.54 -47.87 0.78
C THR A 390 35.73 -47.14 -0.55
N ASN A 391 34.80 -46.24 -0.89
CA ASN A 391 34.80 -45.52 -2.15
C ASN A 391 35.94 -44.49 -2.20
N THR A 392 36.82 -44.64 -3.21
CA THR A 392 38.01 -43.81 -3.42
C THR A 392 37.72 -42.35 -3.78
N PHE A 393 36.46 -41.99 -4.02
CA PHE A 393 36.01 -40.62 -4.23
C PHE A 393 35.43 -39.95 -2.97
N VAL A 394 35.36 -40.65 -1.84
CA VAL A 394 34.80 -40.12 -0.59
C VAL A 394 35.88 -39.32 0.14
N VAL A 395 35.68 -38.00 0.19
CA VAL A 395 36.58 -37.04 0.87
C VAL A 395 36.15 -36.79 2.33
N SER A 396 34.90 -37.13 2.66
CA SER A 396 34.31 -37.03 4.01
C SER A 396 33.03 -37.87 4.07
N THR A 397 32.71 -38.42 5.23
CA THR A 397 31.48 -39.20 5.46
C THR A 397 30.50 -38.39 6.30
N LEU A 398 29.24 -38.35 5.89
CA LEU A 398 28.19 -37.67 6.64
C LEU A 398 27.51 -38.64 7.61
N PHE A 399 27.46 -38.26 8.88
CA PHE A 399 26.65 -38.94 9.88
C PHE A 399 25.52 -38.03 10.32
N THR A 400 24.29 -38.47 10.12
CA THR A 400 23.08 -37.78 10.59
C THR A 400 22.62 -38.43 11.88
N VAL A 401 22.66 -37.68 12.97
CA VAL A 401 22.18 -38.13 14.27
C VAL A 401 20.82 -37.50 14.55
N LYS A 402 19.90 -38.32 15.06
CA LYS A 402 18.61 -37.86 15.55
C LYS A 402 18.39 -38.35 16.98
N ALA A 403 17.90 -37.45 17.83
CA ALA A 403 17.56 -37.69 19.22
C ALA A 403 16.08 -37.37 19.45
N ASP A 404 15.31 -38.36 19.87
CA ASP A 404 13.89 -38.23 20.22
C ASP A 404 13.74 -38.14 21.75
N LEU A 405 13.09 -37.09 22.25
CA LEU A 405 12.87 -36.88 23.68
C LEU A 405 11.57 -37.52 24.19
N GLY A 406 10.80 -38.19 23.33
CA GLY A 406 9.59 -38.93 23.69
C GLY A 406 8.34 -38.06 23.91
N ASP A 407 8.44 -36.75 23.70
CA ASP A 407 7.34 -35.79 23.83
C ASP A 407 6.86 -35.22 22.49
N GLY A 408 7.20 -35.91 21.39
CA GLY A 408 6.82 -35.52 20.03
C GLY A 408 7.77 -34.52 19.37
N VAL A 409 8.88 -34.16 20.02
CA VAL A 409 9.94 -33.32 19.44
C VAL A 409 11.27 -34.08 19.37
N SER A 410 11.93 -34.01 18.21
CA SER A 410 13.27 -34.59 18.01
C SER A 410 14.26 -33.54 17.54
N ALA A 411 15.52 -33.69 17.94
CA ALA A 411 16.64 -32.96 17.35
C ALA A 411 17.27 -33.80 16.25
N THR A 412 17.70 -33.16 15.15
CA THR A 412 18.51 -33.80 14.10
C THR A 412 19.68 -32.88 13.81
N GLU A 413 20.89 -33.43 13.77
CA GLU A 413 22.11 -32.69 13.43
C GLU A 413 23.05 -33.60 12.64
N GLU A 414 23.91 -33.00 11.84
CA GLU A 414 24.83 -33.71 10.97
C GLU A 414 26.28 -33.38 11.32
N ILE A 415 27.13 -34.39 11.27
CA ILE A 415 28.58 -34.25 11.40
C ILE A 415 29.27 -34.90 10.22
N ARG A 416 30.28 -34.21 9.70
CA ARG A 416 31.19 -34.77 8.69
C ARG A 416 32.48 -35.19 9.36
N VAL A 417 32.89 -36.43 9.12
CA VAL A 417 34.17 -36.99 9.55
C VAL A 417 35.05 -37.19 8.33
#